data_AF-A0A4Y9JAZ0-F1
#
_entry.id   AF-A0A4Y9JAZ0-F1
#
_cell.length_a   1.000
_cell.length_b   1.000
_cell.length_c   1.000
_cell.angle_alpha   90.00
_cell.angle_beta   90.00
_cell.angle_gamma   90.00
#
_symmetry.space_group_name_H-M   'P 1'
#
loop_
_entity.id
_entity.type
_entity.pdbx_description
1 polymer ?
#
loop_
_entity_poly.entity_id
_entity_poly.type
_entity_poly.pdbx_seq_one_letter_code
_entity_poly.pdbx_strand_id
1 'polypeptide(L)'
;MSEKPTNHHKKNLLTRIDQFLVALLFLIIPVTGLVLESLNIHIIGFEMVGALYLLAVAVSCLVKQWKLVVLATIGSMVIWAITIGLSEVLWYYAKEWFNIDISYR
;
A
#
# COMPACT_ATOMS: atom_id res chain seq x y z
N MET A 1 -39.26 -11.47 -23.09
CA MET A 1 -39.06 -10.60 -21.93
C MET A 1 -37.62 -10.83 -21.46
N SER A 2 -36.68 -10.00 -21.91
CA SER A 2 -35.24 -10.20 -21.63
C SER A 2 -34.95 -9.66 -20.22
N GLU A 3 -34.74 -10.56 -19.26
CA GLU A 3 -34.28 -10.20 -17.93
C GLU A 3 -32.89 -9.57 -18.02
N LYS A 4 -32.80 -8.26 -17.81
CA LYS A 4 -31.53 -7.55 -17.59
C LYS A 4 -30.94 -8.07 -16.27
N PRO A 5 -29.84 -8.83 -16.26
CA PRO A 5 -29.28 -9.32 -15.02
C PRO A 5 -28.41 -8.25 -14.35
N THR A 6 -28.54 -8.16 -13.02
CA THR A 6 -27.41 -8.08 -12.07
C THR A 6 -26.50 -6.83 -12.04
N ASN A 7 -27.00 -5.63 -12.31
CA ASN A 7 -26.15 -4.43 -12.16
C ASN A 7 -25.81 -4.07 -10.68
N HIS A 8 -26.72 -4.32 -9.75
CA HIS A 8 -26.48 -4.05 -8.31
C HIS A 8 -25.44 -4.98 -7.67
N HIS A 9 -25.44 -6.27 -8.05
CA HIS A 9 -24.57 -7.27 -7.44
C HIS A 9 -23.10 -7.11 -7.89
N LYS A 10 -22.87 -6.82 -9.19
CA LYS A 10 -21.53 -6.52 -9.72
C LYS A 10 -20.92 -5.28 -9.08
N LYS A 11 -21.70 -4.21 -8.89
CA LYS A 11 -21.22 -2.98 -8.26
C LYS A 11 -20.78 -3.19 -6.80
N ASN A 12 -21.45 -4.09 -6.09
CA ASN A 12 -21.08 -4.48 -4.73
C ASN A 12 -19.77 -5.30 -4.69
N LEU A 13 -19.55 -6.18 -5.67
CA LEU A 13 -18.34 -6.99 -5.75
C LEU A 13 -17.10 -6.16 -6.13
N LEU A 14 -17.21 -5.25 -7.11
CA LEU A 14 -16.11 -4.33 -7.44
C LEU A 14 -15.77 -3.40 -6.27
N THR A 15 -16.78 -2.92 -5.52
CA THR A 15 -16.57 -2.11 -4.31
C THR A 15 -15.76 -2.86 -3.26
N ARG A 16 -16.06 -4.14 -3.03
CA ARG A 16 -15.30 -4.96 -2.07
C ARG A 16 -13.86 -5.19 -2.52
N ILE A 17 -13.65 -5.40 -3.81
CA ILE A 17 -12.30 -5.54 -4.39
C ILE A 17 -11.51 -4.24 -4.21
N ASP A 18 -12.12 -3.09 -4.49
CA ASP A 18 -11.51 -1.78 -4.33
C ASP A 18 -11.06 -1.53 -2.88
N GLN A 19 -11.95 -1.80 -1.92
CA GLN A 19 -11.61 -1.72 -0.50
C GLN A 19 -10.46 -2.65 -0.11
N PHE A 20 -10.47 -3.88 -0.63
CA PHE A 20 -9.41 -4.85 -0.39
C PHE A 20 -8.07 -4.37 -0.97
N LEU A 21 -8.06 -3.79 -2.18
CA LEU A 21 -6.86 -3.26 -2.81
C LEU A 21 -6.26 -2.09 -2.02
N VAL A 22 -7.09 -1.15 -1.57
CA VAL A 22 -6.63 -0.04 -0.73
C VAL A 22 -6.10 -0.54 0.61
N ALA A 23 -6.77 -1.50 1.25
CA ALA A 23 -6.29 -2.11 2.49
C ALA A 23 -4.96 -2.86 2.29
N LEU A 24 -4.83 -3.60 1.18
CA LEU A 24 -3.60 -4.31 0.81
C LEU A 24 -2.44 -3.33 0.58
N LEU A 25 -2.70 -2.21 -0.11
CA LEU A 25 -1.71 -1.15 -0.31
C LEU A 25 -1.19 -0.62 1.03
N PHE A 26 -2.09 -0.35 1.97
CA PHE A 26 -1.74 0.18 3.30
C PHE A 26 -0.95 -0.82 4.14
N LEU A 27 -1.13 -2.11 3.91
CA LEU A 27 -0.36 -3.16 4.57
C LEU A 27 1.01 -3.35 3.92
N ILE A 28 1.10 -3.30 2.59
CA ILE A 28 2.33 -3.53 1.85
C ILE A 28 3.32 -2.38 2.05
N ILE A 29 2.88 -1.12 2.08
CA ILE A 29 3.78 0.03 2.26
C ILE A 29 4.71 -0.14 3.49
N PRO A 30 4.20 -0.33 4.73
CA PRO A 30 5.05 -0.49 5.89
C PRO A 30 5.87 -1.77 5.84
N VAL A 31 5.33 -2.89 5.33
CA VAL A 31 6.11 -4.13 5.19
C VAL A 31 7.30 -3.93 4.26
N THR A 32 7.10 -3.23 3.15
CA THR A 32 8.15 -3.00 2.16
C THR A 32 9.21 -2.05 2.71
N GLY A 33 8.80 -0.88 3.23
CA GLY A 33 9.75 0.14 3.70
C GLY A 33 10.40 -0.14 5.07
N LEU A 34 9.73 -0.89 5.98
CA LEU A 34 10.37 -1.30 7.25
C LEU A 34 11.10 -2.63 7.13
N VAL A 35 10.48 -3.68 6.57
CA VAL A 35 11.01 -5.04 6.70
C VAL A 35 11.93 -5.37 5.54
N LEU A 36 11.46 -5.16 4.31
CA LEU A 36 12.20 -5.60 3.12
C LEU A 36 13.40 -4.70 2.82
N GLU A 37 13.21 -3.38 2.89
CA GLU A 37 14.26 -2.40 2.64
C GLU A 37 15.33 -2.42 3.75
N SER A 38 14.92 -2.48 5.03
CA SER A 38 15.89 -2.54 6.15
C SER A 38 16.69 -3.85 6.23
N LEU A 39 16.16 -4.95 5.67
CA LEU A 39 16.84 -6.25 5.63
C LEU A 39 17.53 -6.53 4.28
N ASN A 40 17.48 -5.58 3.34
CA ASN A 40 18.00 -5.74 1.98
C ASN A 40 17.43 -7.00 1.25
N ILE A 41 16.15 -7.28 1.47
CA ILE A 41 15.43 -8.41 0.87
C ILE A 41 14.56 -7.88 -0.28
N HIS A 42 15.06 -7.99 -1.52
CA HIS A 42 14.38 -7.51 -2.73
C HIS A 42 13.28 -8.46 -3.25
N ILE A 43 12.32 -8.84 -2.40
CA ILE A 43 11.15 -9.64 -2.85
C ILE A 43 10.04 -8.75 -3.41
N ILE A 44 9.81 -7.58 -2.80
CA ILE A 44 8.83 -6.58 -3.26
C ILE A 44 9.60 -5.26 -3.42
N GLY A 45 9.79 -4.82 -4.65
CA GLY A 45 10.45 -3.54 -4.95
C GLY A 45 9.46 -2.37 -4.97
N PHE A 46 10.00 -1.15 -4.96
CA PHE A 46 9.23 0.10 -5.06
C PHE A 46 8.28 0.11 -6.27
N GLU A 47 8.71 -0.48 -7.40
CA GLU A 47 7.91 -0.60 -8.61
C GLU A 47 6.61 -1.39 -8.41
N MET A 48 6.63 -2.46 -7.62
CA MET A 48 5.44 -3.26 -7.31
C MET A 48 4.46 -2.51 -6.41
N VAL A 49 4.96 -1.76 -5.43
CA VAL A 49 4.13 -0.90 -4.57
C VAL A 49 3.48 0.21 -5.42
N GLY A 50 4.25 0.82 -6.32
CA GLY A 50 3.74 1.83 -7.27
C GLY A 50 2.68 1.26 -8.22
N ALA A 51 2.88 0.06 -8.75
CA ALA A 51 1.90 -0.63 -9.59
C ALA A 51 0.60 -0.91 -8.84
N LEU A 52 0.67 -1.39 -7.59
CA LEU A 52 -0.49 -1.63 -6.75
C LEU A 52 -1.23 -0.32 -6.42
N TYR A 53 -0.50 0.76 -6.14
CA TYR A 53 -1.08 2.08 -5.92
C TYR A 53 -1.88 2.57 -7.15
N LEU A 54 -1.27 2.51 -8.34
CA LEU A 54 -1.94 2.91 -9.58
C LEU A 54 -3.18 2.06 -9.86
N LEU A 55 -3.09 0.75 -9.61
CA LEU A 55 -4.22 -0.17 -9.75
C LEU A 55 -5.34 0.15 -8.77
N ALA A 56 -5.04 0.38 -7.49
CA ALA A 56 -6.03 0.76 -6.48
C ALA A 56 -6.75 2.06 -6.84
N VAL A 57 -6.01 3.11 -7.24
CA VAL A 57 -6.60 4.38 -7.67
C VAL A 57 -7.45 4.22 -8.93
N ALA A 58 -6.98 3.44 -9.92
CA ALA A 58 -7.73 3.20 -11.15
C ALA A 58 -9.06 2.49 -10.88
N VAL A 59 -9.05 1.45 -10.02
CA VAL A 59 -10.27 0.72 -9.62
C VAL A 59 -11.20 1.64 -8.81
N SER A 60 -10.68 2.43 -7.88
CA SER A 60 -11.48 3.41 -7.12
C SER A 60 -12.17 4.44 -8.01
N CYS A 61 -11.48 4.91 -9.07
CA CYS A 61 -12.05 5.79 -10.09
C CYS A 61 -13.16 5.09 -10.89
N LEU A 62 -12.96 3.84 -11.31
CA LEU A 62 -13.97 3.06 -12.06
C LEU A 62 -15.24 2.82 -11.24
N VAL A 63 -15.11 2.57 -9.94
CA VAL A 63 -16.25 2.36 -9.02
C VAL A 63 -16.86 3.69 -8.54
N LYS A 64 -16.23 4.83 -8.89
CA LYS A 64 -16.61 6.20 -8.48
C LYS A 64 -16.58 6.40 -6.96
N GLN A 65 -15.65 5.74 -6.27
CA GLN A 65 -15.46 5.88 -4.83
C GLN A 65 -14.41 6.94 -4.50
N TRP A 66 -14.79 8.21 -4.64
CA TRP A 66 -13.88 9.34 -4.40
C TRP A 66 -13.22 9.33 -3.01
N LYS A 67 -13.92 8.83 -1.99
CA LYS A 67 -13.34 8.68 -0.64
C LYS A 67 -12.16 7.72 -0.63
N LEU A 68 -12.24 6.60 -1.36
CA LEU A 68 -11.15 5.64 -1.47
C LEU A 68 -10.01 6.17 -2.33
N VAL A 69 -10.30 6.96 -3.38
CA VAL A 69 -9.26 7.66 -4.15
C VAL A 69 -8.45 8.58 -3.23
N VAL A 70 -9.11 9.44 -2.44
CA VAL A 70 -8.42 10.36 -1.51
C VAL A 70 -7.64 9.60 -0.44
N LEU A 71 -8.22 8.52 0.09
CA LEU A 71 -7.55 7.69 1.07
C LEU A 71 -6.32 6.98 0.48
N ALA A 72 -6.44 6.41 -0.72
CA ALA A 72 -5.35 5.75 -1.42
C ALA A 72 -4.22 6.71 -1.77
N THR A 73 -4.51 7.97 -2.10
CA THR A 73 -3.49 8.98 -2.43
C THR A 73 -2.87 9.59 -1.18
N ILE A 74 -3.64 10.28 -0.35
CA ILE A 74 -3.13 10.99 0.83
C ILE A 74 -2.65 10.00 1.88
N GLY A 75 -3.43 8.94 2.13
CA GLY A 75 -3.08 7.96 3.16
C GLY A 75 -1.85 7.14 2.80
N SER A 76 -1.62 6.80 1.52
CA SER A 76 -0.38 6.14 1.11
C SER A 76 0.83 7.06 1.29
N MET A 77 0.73 8.35 0.93
CA MET A 77 1.80 9.33 1.14
C MET A 77 2.15 9.48 2.63
N VAL A 78 1.13 9.61 3.50
CA VAL A 78 1.33 9.75 4.94
C VAL A 78 1.96 8.49 5.53
N ILE A 79 1.45 7.31 5.19
CA ILE A 79 2.01 6.05 5.70
C ILE A 79 3.43 5.83 5.19
N TRP A 80 3.72 6.16 3.93
CA TRP A 80 5.06 6.09 3.38
C TRP A 80 6.04 6.99 4.15
N ALA A 81 5.67 8.24 4.42
CA ALA A 81 6.49 9.16 5.19
C ALA A 81 6.75 8.66 6.63
N ILE A 82 5.72 8.12 7.29
CA ILE A 82 5.85 7.51 8.62
C ILE A 82 6.77 6.29 8.57
N THR A 83 6.64 5.46 7.53
CA THR A 83 7.44 4.24 7.33
C THR A 83 8.92 4.58 7.20
N ILE A 84 9.27 5.60 6.40
CA ILE A 84 10.65 6.09 6.28
C ILE A 84 11.16 6.57 7.64
N GLY A 85 10.40 7.42 8.34
CA GLY A 85 10.81 7.94 9.64
C GLY A 85 11.04 6.84 10.68
N LEU A 86 10.16 5.83 10.72
CA LEU A 86 10.30 4.67 11.59
C LEU A 86 11.49 3.79 11.21
N SER A 87 11.76 3.60 9.93
CA SER A 87 12.93 2.86 9.44
C SER A 87 14.23 3.52 9.90
N GLU A 88 14.29 4.85 9.92
CA GLU A 88 15.46 5.59 10.41
C GLU A 88 15.66 5.43 11.93
N VAL A 89 14.57 5.54 12.69
CA VAL A 89 14.59 5.32 14.14
C VAL A 89 15.02 3.87 14.46
N LEU A 90 14.51 2.89 13.72
CA LEU A 90 14.90 1.48 13.89
C LEU A 90 16.38 1.25 13.61
N TRP A 91 16.93 1.86 12.56
CA TRP A 91 18.35 1.79 12.27
C TRP A 91 19.20 2.42 13.39
N TYR A 92 18.80 3.58 13.89
CA TYR A 92 19.49 4.22 15.01
C TYR A 92 19.60 3.29 16.22
N TYR A 93 18.49 2.66 16.63
CA TYR A 93 18.50 1.70 17.73
C TYR A 93 19.26 0.40 17.41
N ALA A 94 19.18 -0.10 16.18
CA ALA A 94 19.93 -1.28 15.76
C ALA A 94 21.45 -1.04 15.83
N LYS A 95 21.89 0.15 15.42
CA LYS A 95 23.30 0.55 15.48
C LYS A 95 23.77 0.76 16.91
N GLU A 96 23.01 1.50 17.71
CA GLU A 96 23.41 1.84 19.09
C GLU A 96 23.42 0.63 20.03
N TRP A 97 22.41 -0.25 19.95
CA TRP A 97 22.25 -1.34 20.92
C TRP A 97 22.80 -2.68 20.45
N PHE A 98 22.83 -2.93 19.14
CA PHE A 98 23.26 -4.22 18.59
C PHE A 98 24.54 -4.12 17.75
N ASN A 99 25.07 -2.90 17.54
CA ASN A 99 26.21 -2.64 16.65
C ASN A 99 26.00 -3.21 15.23
N ILE A 100 24.74 -3.31 14.81
CA ILE A 100 24.34 -3.77 13.47
C ILE A 100 24.18 -2.52 12.62
N ASP A 101 25.10 -2.31 11.67
CA ASP A 101 24.98 -1.21 10.72
C ASP A 101 24.23 -1.65 9.46
N ILE A 102 23.00 -1.18 9.36
CA ILE A 102 22.14 -1.36 8.18
C ILE A 102 22.11 -0.09 7.30
N SER A 103 23.13 0.77 7.36
CA SER A 103 23.21 2.01 6.55
C SER A 103 23.38 1.78 5.04
N TYR A 104 23.71 0.56 4.60
CA TYR A 104 23.91 0.21 3.18
C TYR A 104 22.61 -0.10 2.43
N ARG A 105 21.46 0.22 3.04
CA ARG A 105 20.11 0.07 2.49
C ARG A 105 19.80 1.14 1.46
#